data_AF-A0A958C4E2-F1
#
_entry.id   AF-A0A958C4E2-F1
#
_cell.length_a   1.000
_cell.length_b   1.000
_cell.length_c   1.000
_cell.angle_alpha   90.00
_cell.angle_beta   90.00
_cell.angle_gamma   90.00
#
_symmetry.space_group_name_H-M   'P 1'
#
loop_
_entity.id
_entity.type
_entity.pdbx_description
1 polymer ?
#
loop_
_entity_poly.entity_id
_entity_poly.type
_entity_poly.pdbx_seq_one_letter_code
_entity_poly.pdbx_strand_id
1 'polypeptide(L)'
;MSSGRIVQIIGAVIDVQFPRESVPKVYDALHVEGKETTLEVQQQLGDGVVRTIAMGSTEGLSRGLNVNDSGAPISVPVGKETLGRIMDVLGNPIDERGDIGEQERMPIHRKAPEYDELAASNELLETGIKVIDLICPFAKGGKVGLFGGAGV
;
A
#
# COMPACT_ATOMS: atom_id res chain seq x y z
N MET A 1 17.45 13.51 1.15
CA MET A 1 16.17 13.72 1.86
C MET A 1 15.74 15.14 1.57
N SER A 2 14.66 15.30 0.81
CA SER A 2 14.01 16.59 0.63
C SER A 2 12.89 16.72 1.66
N SER A 3 12.66 17.95 2.12
CA SER A 3 11.55 18.27 3.00
C SER A 3 10.59 19.22 2.30
N GLY A 4 9.31 18.97 2.52
CA GLY A 4 8.20 19.78 2.05
C GLY A 4 7.35 20.27 3.22
N ARG A 5 6.30 21.02 2.92
CA ARG A 5 5.35 21.52 3.91
C ARG A 5 3.92 21.28 3.46
N ILE A 6 3.05 20.94 4.40
CA ILE A 6 1.61 20.79 4.13
C ILE A 6 1.01 22.15 3.77
N VAL A 7 0.38 22.26 2.60
CA VAL A 7 -0.29 23.50 2.15
C VAL A 7 -1.81 23.41 2.22
N GLN A 8 -2.37 22.20 2.10
CA GLN A 8 -3.82 21.99 2.12
C GLN A 8 -4.18 20.60 2.66
N ILE A 9 -5.30 20.50 3.36
CA ILE A 9 -5.86 19.26 3.91
C ILE A 9 -7.35 19.23 3.57
N ILE A 10 -7.81 18.22 2.84
CA ILE A 10 -9.21 17.94 2.53
C ILE A 10 -9.48 16.47 2.85
N GLY A 11 -9.98 16.19 4.06
CA GLY A 11 -10.13 14.82 4.54
C GLY A 11 -8.81 14.05 4.48
N ALA A 12 -8.81 12.89 3.83
CA ALA A 12 -7.61 12.07 3.62
C ALA A 12 -6.68 12.59 2.51
N VAL A 13 -7.09 13.60 1.73
CA VAL A 13 -6.27 14.18 0.65
C VAL A 13 -5.48 15.35 1.19
N ILE A 14 -4.15 15.27 1.10
CA ILE A 14 -3.24 16.29 1.62
C ILE A 14 -2.31 16.76 0.50
N ASP A 15 -2.28 18.06 0.26
CA ASP A 15 -1.34 18.64 -0.70
C ASP A 15 -0.10 19.14 0.07
N VAL A 16 1.08 18.74 -0.39
CA VAL A 16 2.38 19.04 0.21
C VAL A 16 3.25 19.75 -0.82
N GLN A 17 3.84 20.89 -0.45
CA GLN A 17 4.74 21.64 -1.31
C GLN A 17 6.19 21.33 -0.98
N PHE A 18 6.95 20.90 -1.99
CA PHE A 18 8.39 20.70 -1.96
C PHE A 18 9.11 21.76 -2.80
N PRO A 19 10.42 21.98 -2.58
CA PRO A 19 11.26 22.70 -3.52
C PRO A 19 11.17 22.09 -4.92
N ARG A 20 11.18 22.93 -5.97
CA ARG A 20 10.99 22.50 -7.37
C ARG A 20 12.03 21.47 -7.85
N GLU A 21 13.22 21.50 -7.27
CA GLU A 21 14.32 20.59 -7.62
C GLU A 21 14.23 19.24 -6.92
N SER A 22 13.30 19.09 -5.98
CA SER A 22 13.22 17.93 -5.10
C SER A 22 11.79 17.44 -4.90
N VAL A 23 11.00 17.49 -5.97
CA VAL A 23 9.61 17.01 -5.99
C VAL A 23 9.62 15.47 -5.94
N PRO A 24 8.97 14.85 -4.94
CA PRO A 24 8.88 13.40 -4.85
C PRO A 24 8.13 12.79 -6.04
N LYS A 25 8.43 11.53 -6.36
CA LYS A 25 7.77 10.81 -7.46
C LYS A 25 6.38 10.36 -7.03
N VAL A 26 5.54 10.07 -8.02
CA VAL A 26 4.29 9.35 -7.78
C VAL A 26 4.61 8.00 -7.14
N TYR A 27 3.84 7.65 -6.12
CA TYR A 27 4.00 6.51 -5.21
C TYR A 27 5.09 6.59 -4.15
N ASP A 28 5.87 7.67 -4.08
CA ASP A 28 6.79 7.84 -2.96
C ASP A 28 6.01 8.02 -1.64
N ALA A 29 6.52 7.40 -0.57
CA ALA A 29 6.01 7.55 0.78
C ALA A 29 6.61 8.79 1.44
N LEU A 30 5.77 9.59 2.08
CA LEU A 30 6.16 10.77 2.83
C LEU A 30 5.79 10.64 4.29
N HIS A 31 6.66 11.09 5.19
CA HIS A 31 6.44 11.06 6.63
C HIS A 31 6.25 12.47 7.18
N VAL A 32 5.14 12.68 7.88
CA VAL A 32 4.87 13.95 8.55
C VAL A 32 5.70 14.06 9.83
N GLU A 33 6.48 15.12 9.98
CA GLU A 33 7.37 15.29 11.13
C GLU A 33 6.57 15.37 12.45
N GLY A 34 6.95 14.56 13.44
CA GLY A 34 6.31 14.51 14.75
C GLY A 34 4.92 13.86 14.77
N LYS A 35 4.54 13.15 13.70
CA LYS A 35 3.28 12.41 13.58
C LYS A 35 3.55 11.02 12.99
N GLU A 36 2.69 10.05 13.31
CA GLU A 36 2.78 8.70 12.75
C GLU A 36 2.10 8.57 11.37
N THR A 37 1.50 9.65 10.87
CA THR A 37 0.79 9.65 9.59
C THR A 37 1.78 9.58 8.42
N THR A 38 1.66 8.50 7.63
CA THR A 38 2.34 8.36 6.34
C THR A 38 1.42 8.81 5.21
N LEU A 39 1.98 9.52 4.24
CA LEU A 39 1.27 10.00 3.04
C LEU A 39 1.85 9.29 1.81
N GLU A 40 1.02 8.89 0.86
CA GLU A 40 1.49 8.38 -0.44
C GLU A 40 1.22 9.40 -1.53
N VAL A 41 2.23 9.77 -2.31
CA VAL A 41 2.06 10.68 -3.45
C VAL A 41 1.24 10.03 -4.55
N GLN A 42 0.13 10.67 -4.94
CA GLN A 42 -0.72 10.21 -6.04
C GLN A 42 -0.54 11.02 -7.32
N GLN A 43 -0.19 12.30 -7.19
CA GLN A 43 -0.13 13.20 -8.34
C GLN A 43 0.83 14.37 -8.06
N GLN A 44 1.51 14.84 -9.10
CA GLN A 44 2.22 16.11 -9.09
C GLN A 44 1.31 17.17 -9.73
N LEU A 45 0.96 18.23 -8.98
CA LEU A 45 0.04 19.27 -9.42
C LEU A 45 0.74 20.43 -10.14
N GLY A 46 2.06 20.53 -10.00
CA GLY A 46 2.86 21.67 -10.49
C GLY A 46 3.34 22.57 -9.36
N ASP A 47 4.28 23.47 -9.66
CA ASP A 47 4.85 24.42 -8.70
C ASP A 47 5.41 23.80 -7.40
N GLY A 48 5.91 22.58 -7.51
CA GLY A 48 6.45 21.81 -6.37
C GLY A 48 5.37 21.20 -5.48
N VAL A 49 4.09 21.34 -5.81
CA VAL A 49 2.99 20.75 -5.04
C VAL A 49 2.71 19.34 -5.51
N VAL A 50 2.67 18.41 -4.56
CA VAL A 50 2.23 17.03 -4.75
C VAL A 50 0.95 16.78 -3.97
N ARG A 51 0.02 16.05 -4.58
CA ARG A 51 -1.19 15.56 -3.95
C ARG A 51 -0.94 14.18 -3.39
N THR A 52 -1.29 14.00 -2.14
CA THR A 52 -1.05 12.76 -1.40
C THR A 52 -2.35 12.24 -0.79
N ILE A 53 -2.37 10.93 -0.52
CA ILE A 53 -3.41 10.30 0.29
C ILE A 53 -2.78 9.87 1.62
N ALA A 54 -3.42 10.21 2.73
CA ALA A 54 -3.01 9.78 4.06
C ALA A 54 -3.37 8.30 4.29
N MET A 55 -2.40 7.52 4.73
CA MET A 55 -2.53 6.09 5.07
C MET A 55 -2.84 5.88 6.56
N GLY A 56 -3.53 6.84 7.16
CA GLY A 56 -3.85 6.88 8.59
C GLY A 56 -4.70 8.09 8.93
N SER A 57 -4.89 8.36 10.22
CA SER A 57 -5.68 9.51 10.67
C SER A 57 -5.02 10.83 10.25
N THR A 58 -5.84 11.76 9.76
CA THR A 58 -5.45 13.15 9.44
C THR A 58 -5.81 14.11 10.57
N GLU A 59 -6.38 13.61 11.68
CA GLU A 59 -6.73 14.44 12.83
C GLU A 59 -5.47 15.01 13.49
N GLY A 60 -5.54 16.30 13.84
CA GLY A 60 -4.40 16.99 14.44
C GLY A 60 -3.26 17.31 13.48
N LEU A 61 -3.44 17.10 12.17
CA LEU A 61 -2.57 17.66 11.14
C LEU A 61 -2.95 19.12 10.87
N SER A 62 -1.93 19.93 10.57
CA SER A 62 -2.11 21.35 10.27
C SER A 62 -1.21 21.76 9.11
N ARG A 63 -1.58 22.86 8.46
CA ARG A 63 -0.76 23.47 7.40
C ARG A 63 0.55 23.98 8.00
N GLY A 64 1.61 23.90 7.21
CA GLY A 64 2.96 24.32 7.59
C GLY A 64 3.78 23.24 8.30
N LEU A 65 3.19 22.10 8.68
CA LEU A 65 3.95 20.95 9.17
C LEU A 65 4.93 20.48 8.11
N ASN A 66 6.14 20.13 8.55
CA ASN A 66 7.16 19.58 7.68
C ASN A 66 6.82 18.13 7.33
N VAL A 67 7.17 17.75 6.10
CA VAL A 67 6.97 16.40 5.57
C VAL A 67 8.27 15.98 4.90
N ASN A 68 8.77 14.80 5.26
CA ASN A 68 10.00 14.26 4.71
C ASN A 68 9.69 13.22 3.65
N ASP A 69 10.38 13.30 2.51
CA ASP A 69 10.32 12.28 1.47
C ASP A 69 11.24 11.10 1.82
N SER A 70 10.68 9.89 1.80
CA SER A 70 11.45 8.65 1.95
C SER A 70 12.25 8.30 0.69
N GLY A 71 11.86 8.84 -0.48
CA GLY A 71 12.45 8.55 -1.78
C GLY A 71 12.12 7.16 -2.34
N ALA A 72 11.19 6.44 -1.70
CA ALA A 72 10.76 5.11 -2.10
C ALA A 72 9.27 4.91 -1.82
N PRO A 73 8.61 3.95 -2.48
CA PRO A 73 7.24 3.59 -2.13
C PRO A 73 7.12 2.94 -0.76
N ILE A 74 5.88 2.94 -0.24
CA ILE A 74 5.54 2.16 0.97
C ILE A 74 6.00 0.72 0.76
N SER A 75 6.75 0.21 1.74
CA SER A 75 7.36 -1.11 1.68
C SER A 75 6.99 -1.91 2.93
N VAL A 76 6.49 -3.13 2.69
CA VAL A 76 5.92 -4.01 3.72
C VAL A 76 6.79 -5.25 3.92
N PRO A 77 6.82 -5.84 5.13
CA PRO A 77 7.55 -7.06 5.38
C PRO A 77 6.99 -8.23 4.57
N VAL A 78 7.88 -9.06 4.06
CA VAL A 78 7.54 -10.30 3.34
C VAL A 78 8.39 -11.45 3.86
N GLY A 79 8.02 -12.68 3.52
CA GLY A 79 8.73 -13.88 3.95
C GLY A 79 7.84 -14.84 4.73
N LYS A 80 8.45 -15.85 5.34
CA LYS A 80 7.73 -16.86 6.12
C LYS A 80 7.39 -16.35 7.52
N GLU A 81 8.14 -15.36 7.99
CA GLU A 81 8.05 -14.72 9.30
C GLU A 81 6.73 -13.94 9.46
N THR A 82 6.12 -13.51 8.34
CA THR A 82 4.82 -12.84 8.32
C THR A 82 3.64 -13.80 8.48
N LEU A 83 3.84 -15.12 8.35
CA LEU A 83 2.75 -16.10 8.41
C LEU A 83 2.13 -16.13 9.82
N GLY A 84 0.81 -15.95 9.87
CA GLY A 84 0.06 -15.92 11.13
C GLY A 84 0.20 -14.61 11.93
N ARG A 85 0.75 -13.56 11.31
CA ARG A 85 0.78 -12.20 11.85
C ARG A 85 -0.35 -11.36 11.28
N ILE A 86 -0.80 -10.35 12.03
CA ILE A 86 -1.75 -9.33 11.53
C ILE A 86 -0.99 -8.03 11.36
N MET A 87 -1.10 -7.43 10.17
CA MET A 87 -0.39 -6.20 9.80
C MET A 87 -1.37 -5.16 9.26
N ASP A 88 -1.03 -3.90 9.44
CA ASP A 88 -1.70 -2.79 8.75
C ASP A 88 -1.17 -2.60 7.31
N VAL A 89 -1.71 -1.61 6.60
CA VAL A 89 -1.33 -1.29 5.21
C VAL A 89 0.12 -0.80 5.07
N LEU A 90 0.72 -0.30 6.15
CA LEU A 90 2.10 0.17 6.20
C LEU A 90 3.08 -0.97 6.56
N GLY A 91 2.54 -2.16 6.86
CA GLY A 91 3.33 -3.33 7.23
C GLY A 91 3.71 -3.36 8.70
N ASN A 92 3.07 -2.55 9.55
CA ASN A 92 3.30 -2.58 11.00
C ASN A 92 2.47 -3.71 11.63
N PRO A 93 3.02 -4.48 12.58
CA PRO A 93 2.27 -5.49 13.30
C PRO A 93 1.23 -4.85 14.23
N ILE A 94 -0.01 -5.33 14.18
CA ILE A 94 -1.13 -4.87 15.02
C ILE A 94 -1.73 -5.99 15.88
N ASP A 95 -1.02 -7.12 15.98
CA ASP A 95 -1.45 -8.31 16.72
C ASP A 95 -0.91 -8.40 18.16
N GLU A 96 -0.22 -7.36 18.64
CA GLU A 96 0.41 -7.31 19.98
C GLU A 96 1.46 -8.42 20.23
N ARG A 97 2.01 -9.04 19.18
CA ARG A 97 3.01 -10.13 19.30
C ARG A 97 4.47 -9.66 19.14
N GLY A 98 4.70 -8.36 19.28
CA GLY A 98 6.01 -7.73 19.07
C GLY A 98 6.40 -7.67 17.59
N ASP A 99 7.70 -7.52 17.32
CA ASP A 99 8.22 -7.36 15.95
C ASP A 99 8.01 -8.62 15.09
N ILE A 100 7.98 -8.45 13.77
CA ILE A 100 7.78 -9.57 12.82
C ILE A 100 9.05 -10.40 12.65
N GLY A 101 10.22 -9.76 12.74
CA GLY A 101 11.50 -10.43 12.51
C GLY A 101 11.76 -10.68 11.02
N GLU A 102 11.16 -9.86 10.15
CA GLU A 102 11.31 -9.98 8.71
C GLU A 102 12.77 -9.87 8.26
N GLN A 103 13.11 -10.59 7.21
CA GLN A 103 14.43 -10.51 6.57
C GLN A 103 14.42 -9.56 5.36
N GLU A 104 13.24 -9.30 4.81
CA GLU A 104 13.06 -8.53 3.58
C GLU A 104 11.78 -7.69 3.64
N ARG A 105 11.84 -6.50 3.05
CA ARG A 105 10.68 -5.64 2.80
C ARG A 105 10.58 -5.38 1.30
N MET A 106 9.36 -5.47 0.77
CA MET A 106 9.08 -5.23 -0.65
C MET A 106 8.16 -4.01 -0.83
N PRO A 107 8.34 -3.20 -1.88
CA PRO A 107 7.43 -2.12 -2.21
C PRO A 107 6.06 -2.67 -2.62
N ILE A 108 4.99 -1.99 -2.20
CA ILE A 108 3.61 -2.39 -2.55
C ILE A 108 3.30 -2.12 -4.03
N HIS A 109 3.97 -1.15 -4.64
CA HIS A 109 3.85 -0.83 -6.05
C HIS A 109 4.90 -1.58 -6.88
N ARG A 110 4.44 -2.44 -7.79
CA ARG A 110 5.27 -3.14 -8.77
C ARG A 110 4.53 -3.27 -10.10
N LYS A 111 5.27 -3.39 -11.19
CA LYS A 111 4.68 -3.71 -12.49
C LYS A 111 4.05 -5.11 -12.45
N ALA A 112 2.98 -5.28 -13.22
CA ALA A 112 2.46 -6.61 -13.49
C ALA A 112 3.52 -7.46 -14.23
N PRO A 113 3.47 -8.80 -14.11
CA PRO A 113 4.30 -9.69 -14.91
C PRO A 113 4.15 -9.41 -16.41
N GLU A 114 5.23 -9.55 -17.16
CA GLU A 114 5.23 -9.37 -18.61
C GLU A 114 4.52 -10.54 -19.32
N TYR A 115 4.12 -10.34 -20.57
CA TYR A 115 3.29 -11.32 -21.30
C TYR A 115 3.96 -12.70 -21.44
N ASP A 116 5.27 -12.73 -21.61
CA ASP A 116 6.08 -13.95 -21.73
C ASP A 116 6.28 -14.70 -20.40
N GLU A 117 6.04 -14.04 -19.27
CA GLU A 117 6.02 -14.64 -17.94
C GLU A 117 4.66 -15.26 -17.58
N LEU A 118 3.62 -14.98 -18.38
CA LEU A 118 2.27 -15.49 -18.11
C LEU A 118 2.17 -16.98 -18.47
N ALA A 119 1.98 -17.81 -17.46
CA ALA A 119 1.67 -19.22 -17.63
C ALA A 119 0.15 -19.42 -17.73
N ALA A 120 -0.34 -19.85 -18.90
CA ALA A 120 -1.70 -20.37 -19.02
C ALA A 120 -1.73 -21.80 -18.47
N SER A 121 -2.43 -22.02 -17.35
CA SER A 121 -2.64 -23.35 -16.79
C SER A 121 -4.13 -23.69 -16.80
N ASN A 122 -4.44 -24.92 -17.25
CA ASN A 122 -5.77 -25.52 -17.16
C ASN A 122 -5.88 -26.49 -15.97
N GLU A 123 -4.92 -26.46 -15.04
CA GLU A 123 -4.97 -27.28 -13.83
C GLU A 123 -6.13 -26.84 -12.93
N LEU A 124 -6.90 -27.82 -12.45
CA LEU A 124 -7.92 -27.59 -11.44
C LEU A 124 -7.30 -27.54 -10.04
N LEU A 125 -7.79 -26.64 -9.20
CA LEU A 125 -7.54 -26.59 -7.77
C LEU A 125 -8.71 -27.27 -7.06
N GLU A 126 -8.53 -28.52 -6.67
CA GLU A 126 -9.54 -29.26 -5.88
C GLU A 126 -9.65 -28.65 -4.48
N THR A 127 -10.87 -28.29 -4.08
CA THR A 127 -11.14 -27.62 -2.80
C THR A 127 -11.71 -28.56 -1.74
N GLY A 128 -12.32 -29.67 -2.15
CA GLY A 128 -13.10 -30.57 -1.30
C GLY A 128 -14.53 -30.10 -1.05
N ILE A 129 -14.95 -28.97 -1.65
CA ILE A 129 -16.28 -28.40 -1.49
C ILE A 129 -17.13 -28.79 -2.70
N LYS A 130 -18.11 -29.67 -2.48
CA LYS A 130 -18.93 -30.28 -3.54
C LYS A 130 -19.48 -29.29 -4.58
N VAL A 131 -20.05 -28.17 -4.13
CA VAL A 131 -20.65 -27.19 -5.05
C VAL A 131 -19.59 -26.47 -5.89
N ILE A 132 -18.40 -26.22 -5.33
CA ILE A 132 -17.29 -25.59 -6.04
C ILE A 132 -16.71 -26.62 -7.02
N ASP A 133 -16.30 -27.78 -6.54
CA ASP A 133 -15.60 -28.77 -7.36
C ASP A 133 -16.48 -29.35 -8.48
N LEU A 134 -17.82 -29.38 -8.31
CA LEU A 134 -18.75 -29.90 -9.33
C LEU A 134 -19.27 -28.83 -10.30
N ILE A 135 -19.66 -27.65 -9.80
CA ILE A 135 -20.41 -26.65 -10.60
C ILE A 135 -19.49 -25.54 -11.11
N CYS A 136 -18.51 -25.12 -10.31
CA CYS A 136 -17.62 -23.99 -10.64
C CYS A 136 -16.19 -24.28 -10.13
N PRO A 137 -15.48 -25.26 -10.73
CA PRO A 137 -14.17 -25.67 -10.26
C PRO A 137 -13.15 -24.54 -10.44
N PHE A 138 -12.25 -24.38 -9.47
CA PHE A 138 -11.26 -23.31 -9.50
C PHE A 138 -10.07 -23.68 -10.37
N ALA A 139 -9.59 -22.75 -11.18
CA ALA A 139 -8.32 -22.89 -11.89
C ALA A 139 -7.16 -22.58 -10.93
N LYS A 140 -6.20 -23.50 -10.82
CA LYS A 140 -5.01 -23.34 -9.98
C LYS A 140 -4.12 -22.22 -10.54
N GLY A 141 -3.82 -21.22 -9.69
CA GLY A 141 -3.12 -20.00 -10.11
C GLY A 141 -4.01 -18.97 -10.82
N GLY A 142 -5.30 -19.26 -10.98
CA GLY A 142 -6.29 -18.33 -11.54
C GLY A 142 -6.83 -17.32 -10.52
N LYS A 143 -7.70 -16.42 -11.01
CA LYS A 143 -8.44 -15.46 -10.18
C LYS A 143 -9.87 -15.96 -10.00
N VAL A 144 -10.37 -15.96 -8.77
CA VAL A 144 -11.73 -16.38 -8.43
C VAL A 144 -12.44 -15.25 -7.71
N GLY A 145 -13.64 -14.90 -8.16
CA GLY A 145 -14.50 -13.91 -7.49
C GLY A 145 -15.57 -14.60 -6.65
N LEU A 146 -15.66 -14.24 -5.38
CA LEU A 146 -16.73 -14.67 -4.47
C LEU A 146 -17.73 -13.51 -4.34
N PHE A 147 -18.91 -13.66 -4.94
CA PHE A 147 -19.95 -12.65 -4.91
C PHE A 147 -21.03 -13.02 -3.90
N GLY A 148 -21.12 -12.24 -2.83
CA GLY A 148 -22.10 -12.42 -1.76
C GLY A 148 -22.66 -11.08 -1.28
N GLY A 149 -23.80 -11.14 -0.60
CA GLY A 149 -24.37 -10.01 0.13
C GLY A 149 -23.98 -10.04 1.62
N ALA A 150 -24.64 -9.21 2.42
CA ALA A 150 -24.47 -9.29 3.87
C ALA A 150 -25.20 -10.53 4.43
N GLY A 151 -24.47 -11.41 5.11
CA GLY A 151 -25.03 -12.55 5.84
C GLY A 151 -25.25 -13.84 5.04
N VAL A 152 -24.57 -14.02 3.90
CA VAL A 152 -24.60 -15.24 3.08
C VAL A 152 -23.39 -16.14 3.32
#